data_AF-A0A8H2XQ19-F1
#
_entry.id   AF-A0A8H2XQ19-F1
#
_cell.length_a   1.000
_cell.length_b   1.000
_cell.length_c   1.000
_cell.angle_alpha   90.00
_cell.angle_beta   90.00
_cell.angle_gamma   90.00
#
_symmetry.space_group_name_H-M   'P 1'
#
loop_
_entity.id
_entity.type
_entity.pdbx_description
1 polymer ?
#
loop_
_entity_poly.entity_id
_entity_poly.type
_entity_poly.pdbx_seq_one_letter_code
_entity_poly.pdbx_strand_id
1 'polypeptide(L)'
;MASYTVTRRPESASLSPVNEEGNDDNDVITSSHDRGKQPARPVDERTPLFSSSEREAMRRDMSDDDSSYDTIPLPDMTYSQVMRSFSLVPLTCIWVLIGLGCLISFAWAPCPDDPHWNPRYPYKPNVRAFLVGAAGWIVAYACRGPLYFIVTFGGRWASLTSVLLASFLSVGAQEVLRFGVLMLLNIHLHAWHGHPEWIPHPVPQDRAFRDVWWVAMGWMTSEATLSVFQGYDQLSLYKELFEARDQDEERLKSNNANGLHYGSVAPRSVPLGTPDDDVKRGTTVSPQDTSSYEEELAQSIQFRDREALELVYGVPLPNIPVFISCLQRVDAQILSLGLTLLVSIAYVSTDRPLEIRALIFGLVVLLHSLLTVVWAELLPRVGIHIVSYASLLVALGTFFGGLALWGALE
;
A
#
# COMPACT_ATOMS: atom_id res chain seq x y z
N MET A 1 56.58 -17.84 -9.18
CA MET A 1 55.92 -16.64 -8.60
C MET A 1 54.43 -16.90 -8.64
N ALA A 2 53.96 -17.79 -7.77
CA ALA A 2 53.40 -17.49 -6.44
C ALA A 2 51.95 -17.00 -6.54
N SER A 3 51.07 -18.00 -6.56
CA SER A 3 49.61 -17.96 -6.46
C SER A 3 49.22 -17.85 -4.98
N TYR A 4 48.22 -17.03 -4.65
CA TYR A 4 47.54 -17.10 -3.35
C TYR A 4 46.03 -16.92 -3.53
N THR A 5 45.37 -18.07 -3.57
CA THR A 5 43.95 -18.32 -3.32
C THR A 5 43.71 -18.21 -1.81
N VAL A 6 42.70 -17.43 -1.40
CA VAL A 6 42.19 -17.46 -0.01
C VAL A 6 40.80 -18.06 -0.02
N THR A 7 40.73 -19.31 0.45
CA THR A 7 39.54 -20.05 0.82
C THR A 7 39.13 -19.66 2.24
N ARG A 8 37.83 -19.45 2.49
CA ARG A 8 37.27 -19.42 3.85
C ARG A 8 36.16 -20.47 3.96
N ARG A 9 36.34 -21.32 4.97
CA ARG A 9 35.64 -22.57 5.31
C ARG A 9 34.37 -22.27 6.14
N PRO A 10 33.36 -23.16 6.14
CA PRO A 10 32.13 -23.00 6.91
C PRO A 10 32.29 -23.51 8.36
N GLU A 11 31.58 -22.88 9.29
CA GLU A 11 31.40 -23.39 10.65
C GLU A 11 30.06 -24.11 10.76
N SER A 12 30.15 -25.41 11.00
CA SER A 12 29.11 -26.31 11.44
C SER A 12 29.16 -26.42 12.96
N ALA A 13 28.05 -26.21 13.66
CA ALA A 13 27.86 -26.64 15.03
C ALA A 13 26.69 -27.63 15.08
N SER A 14 27.07 -28.90 15.24
CA SER A 14 26.23 -30.05 15.56
C SER A 14 26.28 -30.23 17.09
N LEU A 15 25.12 -30.41 17.72
CA LEU A 15 25.03 -31.06 19.03
C LEU A 15 23.92 -32.13 18.98
N SER A 16 24.36 -33.33 19.34
CA SER A 16 23.68 -34.62 19.32
C SER A 16 22.67 -34.82 20.45
N PRO A 17 21.83 -35.88 20.38
CA PRO A 17 20.74 -36.14 21.31
C PRO A 17 21.18 -37.03 22.48
N VAL A 18 20.39 -37.00 23.56
CA VAL A 18 20.49 -37.92 24.70
C VAL A 18 19.27 -38.87 24.68
N ASN A 19 19.58 -40.15 24.86
CA ASN A 19 18.73 -41.33 24.80
C ASN A 19 18.46 -41.86 26.23
N GLU A 20 17.56 -42.86 26.31
CA GLU A 20 17.27 -43.81 27.41
C GLU A 20 16.39 -43.27 28.55
N GLU A 21 15.34 -43.94 29.04
CA GLU A 21 14.93 -45.36 29.13
C GLU A 21 13.45 -45.50 28.70
N GLY A 22 12.88 -46.59 28.17
CA GLY A 22 13.05 -48.02 28.46
C GLY A 22 11.88 -48.51 29.34
N ASN A 23 10.88 -49.19 28.75
CA ASN A 23 10.43 -50.55 29.16
C ASN A 23 9.16 -50.98 28.40
N ASP A 24 9.23 -52.18 27.83
CA ASP A 24 8.18 -52.94 27.14
C ASP A 24 7.19 -53.60 28.12
N ASP A 25 5.93 -53.83 27.70
CA ASP A 25 5.33 -55.18 27.66
C ASP A 25 3.90 -55.21 27.07
N ASN A 26 3.81 -55.88 25.92
CA ASN A 26 2.84 -56.86 25.42
C ASN A 26 1.35 -56.92 25.87
N ASP A 27 0.52 -56.93 24.81
CA ASP A 27 -0.54 -57.88 24.44
C ASP A 27 -1.84 -58.13 25.24
N VAL A 28 -2.95 -57.75 24.56
CA VAL A 28 -4.17 -58.52 24.21
C VAL A 28 -4.80 -59.48 25.26
N ILE A 29 -6.08 -59.23 25.61
CA ILE A 29 -7.28 -60.07 25.35
C ILE A 29 -8.47 -59.66 26.25
N THR A 30 -9.62 -59.47 25.57
CA THR A 30 -11.06 -59.45 25.94
C THR A 30 -11.52 -59.68 27.39
N SER A 31 -12.55 -58.92 27.81
CA SER A 31 -13.88 -59.43 28.18
C SER A 31 -14.68 -58.42 29.03
N SER A 32 -15.98 -58.36 28.75
CA SER A 32 -17.05 -57.56 29.37
C SER A 32 -17.13 -57.64 30.90
N HIS A 33 -17.46 -56.52 31.57
CA HIS A 33 -18.59 -56.50 32.51
C HIS A 33 -19.10 -55.10 32.86
N ASP A 34 -20.40 -55.08 33.09
CA ASP A 34 -21.34 -54.01 33.37
C ASP A 34 -21.16 -53.40 34.77
N ARG A 35 -21.24 -52.06 34.89
CA ARG A 35 -21.76 -51.36 36.09
C ARG A 35 -21.81 -49.85 35.89
N GLY A 36 -23.02 -49.32 35.79
CA GLY A 36 -23.29 -47.89 35.85
C GLY A 36 -22.82 -47.23 37.15
N LYS A 37 -22.44 -45.95 37.05
CA LYS A 37 -22.42 -44.98 38.17
C LYS A 37 -22.20 -43.56 37.64
N GLN A 38 -23.24 -42.74 37.88
CA GLN A 38 -23.26 -41.30 38.15
C GLN A 38 -22.83 -40.29 37.05
N PRO A 39 -23.67 -39.24 36.80
CA PRO A 39 -23.28 -38.12 35.94
C PRO A 39 -22.20 -37.27 36.62
N ALA A 40 -21.18 -36.93 35.84
CA ALA A 40 -20.08 -36.06 36.22
C ALA A 40 -20.60 -34.67 36.65
N ARG A 41 -20.10 -34.17 37.79
CA ARG A 41 -20.17 -32.75 38.15
C ARG A 41 -19.39 -31.94 37.11
N PRO A 42 -19.90 -30.79 36.64
CA PRO A 42 -19.11 -29.89 35.81
C PRO A 42 -17.90 -29.42 36.62
N VAL A 43 -16.73 -29.59 36.02
CA VAL A 43 -15.47 -29.01 36.48
C VAL A 43 -15.58 -27.51 36.21
N ASP A 44 -15.73 -26.70 37.27
CA ASP A 44 -15.59 -25.25 37.20
C ASP A 44 -14.10 -24.92 36.98
N GLU A 45 -13.67 -25.08 35.74
CA GLU A 45 -12.33 -24.75 35.26
C GLU A 45 -12.29 -23.26 34.90
N ARG A 46 -12.22 -22.42 35.92
CA ARG A 46 -11.77 -21.01 35.83
C ARG A 46 -11.50 -20.46 37.22
N THR A 47 -10.49 -21.02 37.88
CA THR A 47 -9.77 -20.23 38.89
C THR A 47 -9.17 -19.03 38.17
N PRO A 48 -9.57 -17.80 38.49
CA PRO A 48 -8.95 -16.64 37.89
C PRO A 48 -7.47 -16.63 38.29
N LEU A 49 -6.58 -16.62 37.30
CA LEU A 49 -5.11 -16.59 37.45
C LEU A 49 -4.60 -15.38 38.24
N PHE A 50 -5.47 -14.42 38.53
CA PHE A 50 -5.15 -13.18 39.22
C PHE A 50 -6.17 -12.92 40.31
N SER A 51 -5.68 -12.57 41.49
CA SER A 51 -6.48 -12.09 42.61
C SER A 51 -7.25 -10.82 42.22
N SER A 52 -8.39 -10.55 42.88
CA SER A 52 -9.14 -9.30 42.67
C SER A 52 -8.25 -8.08 42.93
N SER A 53 -7.34 -8.17 43.90
CA SER A 53 -6.32 -7.15 44.16
C SER A 53 -5.32 -6.95 43.01
N GLU A 54 -4.88 -8.00 42.33
CA GLU A 54 -3.99 -7.88 41.16
C GLU A 54 -4.70 -7.30 39.95
N ARG A 55 -5.99 -7.60 39.76
CA ARG A 55 -6.80 -6.93 38.72
C ARG A 55 -7.03 -5.47 39.03
N GLU A 56 -7.29 -5.11 40.28
CA GLU A 56 -7.42 -3.71 40.69
C GLU A 56 -6.08 -2.97 40.58
N ALA A 57 -4.96 -3.66 40.83
CA ALA A 57 -3.62 -3.11 40.65
C ALA A 57 -3.29 -2.91 39.17
N MET A 58 -3.54 -3.90 38.30
CA MET A 58 -3.40 -3.75 36.84
C MET A 58 -4.35 -2.66 36.29
N ARG A 59 -5.56 -2.53 36.83
CA ARG A 59 -6.51 -1.48 36.43
C ARG A 59 -6.02 -0.08 36.86
N ARG A 60 -5.35 0.04 38.01
CA ARG A 60 -4.71 1.30 38.43
C ARG A 60 -3.46 1.63 37.62
N ASP A 61 -2.63 0.63 37.33
CA ASP A 61 -1.45 0.79 36.47
C ASP A 61 -1.84 1.19 35.04
N MET A 62 -2.97 0.67 34.53
CA MET A 62 -3.54 1.09 33.24
C MET A 62 -4.32 2.41 33.29
N SER A 63 -4.77 2.89 34.46
CA SER A 63 -5.50 4.16 34.57
C SER A 63 -4.57 5.36 34.77
N ASP A 64 -3.36 5.12 35.27
CA ASP A 64 -2.35 6.15 35.52
C ASP A 64 -1.32 6.26 34.39
N ASP A 65 -1.35 5.30 33.45
CA ASP A 65 -0.69 5.40 32.14
C ASP A 65 -1.63 6.03 31.10
N ASP A 66 -2.32 7.10 31.50
CA ASP A 66 -2.66 8.23 30.61
C ASP A 66 -1.35 8.92 30.19
N SER A 67 -0.35 8.12 29.77
CA SER A 67 0.76 8.61 28.99
C SER A 67 0.11 9.26 27.78
N SER A 68 0.03 10.59 27.85
CA SER A 68 0.65 11.49 26.90
C SER A 68 1.52 10.71 25.92
N TYR A 69 0.90 9.93 25.06
CA TYR A 69 1.50 9.51 23.81
C TYR A 69 1.96 10.82 23.22
N ASP A 70 3.28 10.94 23.03
CA ASP A 70 3.95 11.99 22.27
C ASP A 70 3.40 11.95 20.83
N THR A 71 2.12 12.23 20.71
CA THR A 71 1.36 12.33 19.48
C THR A 71 1.89 13.61 18.89
N ILE A 72 2.72 13.44 17.86
CA ILE A 72 3.29 14.54 17.10
C ILE A 72 2.13 15.50 16.82
N PRO A 73 2.24 16.77 17.25
CA PRO A 73 1.11 17.68 17.19
C PRO A 73 0.60 17.78 15.75
N LEU A 74 -0.73 17.71 15.61
CA LEU A 74 -1.39 17.98 14.34
C LEU A 74 -1.08 19.41 13.89
N PRO A 75 -1.10 19.71 12.59
CA PRO A 75 -0.78 21.04 12.13
C PRO A 75 -1.88 22.02 12.55
N ASP A 76 -1.51 23.27 12.83
CA ASP A 76 -2.41 24.39 13.18
C ASP A 76 -3.30 24.83 11.98
N MET A 77 -4.11 23.92 11.48
CA MET A 77 -5.05 24.15 10.39
C MET A 77 -6.32 23.31 10.59
N THR A 78 -7.45 23.79 10.07
CA THR A 78 -8.73 23.07 10.14
C THR A 78 -8.73 21.89 9.17
N TYR A 79 -9.49 20.83 9.47
CA TYR A 79 -9.63 19.67 8.57
C TYR A 79 -10.07 20.08 7.14
N SER A 80 -10.95 21.09 7.04
CA SER A 80 -11.39 21.64 5.76
C SER A 80 -10.23 22.24 4.95
N GLN A 81 -9.27 22.90 5.60
CA GLN A 81 -8.07 23.44 4.94
C GLN A 81 -7.12 22.34 4.48
N VAL A 82 -6.93 21.27 5.28
CA VAL A 82 -6.15 20.10 4.88
C VAL A 82 -6.77 19.45 3.65
N MET A 83 -8.09 19.21 3.69
CA MET A 83 -8.86 18.62 2.59
C MET A 83 -8.79 19.46 1.31
N ARG A 84 -8.93 20.80 1.44
CA ARG A 84 -8.78 21.72 0.31
C ARG A 84 -7.37 21.68 -0.26
N SER A 85 -6.35 21.60 0.58
CA SER A 85 -4.97 21.48 0.11
C SER A 85 -4.79 20.16 -0.63
N PHE A 86 -5.29 19.04 -0.07
CA PHE A 86 -5.21 17.71 -0.68
C PHE A 86 -5.93 17.61 -2.04
N SER A 87 -6.92 18.47 -2.32
CA SER A 87 -7.55 18.58 -3.65
C SER A 87 -6.57 18.94 -4.78
N LEU A 88 -5.38 19.45 -4.46
CA LEU A 88 -4.30 19.64 -5.43
C LEU A 88 -3.78 18.31 -5.99
N VAL A 89 -3.82 17.22 -5.23
CA VAL A 89 -3.32 15.91 -5.67
C VAL A 89 -4.04 15.41 -6.92
N PRO A 90 -5.38 15.24 -6.97
CA PRO A 90 -6.06 14.84 -8.20
C PRO A 90 -5.88 15.84 -9.34
N LEU A 91 -5.82 17.14 -9.05
CA LEU A 91 -5.56 18.16 -10.07
C LEU A 91 -4.19 17.95 -10.73
N THR A 92 -3.14 17.72 -9.93
CA THR A 92 -1.80 17.44 -10.48
C THR A 92 -1.78 16.16 -11.32
N CYS A 93 -2.44 15.08 -10.89
CA CYS A 93 -2.59 13.86 -11.69
C CYS A 93 -3.25 14.13 -13.04
N ILE A 94 -4.32 14.94 -13.07
CA ILE A 94 -5.03 15.31 -14.30
C ILE A 94 -4.13 16.16 -15.20
N TRP A 95 -3.42 17.13 -14.64
CA TRP A 95 -2.51 17.98 -15.41
C TRP A 95 -1.38 17.17 -16.07
N VAL A 96 -0.79 16.21 -15.35
CA VAL A 96 0.23 15.33 -15.92
C VAL A 96 -0.34 14.45 -17.02
N LEU A 97 -1.53 13.87 -16.83
CA LEU A 97 -2.23 13.08 -17.86
C LEU A 97 -2.50 13.91 -19.11
N ILE A 98 -3.02 15.13 -18.96
CA ILE A 98 -3.24 16.05 -20.08
C ILE A 98 -1.91 16.37 -20.77
N GLY A 99 -0.87 16.68 -19.99
CA GLY A 99 0.47 16.97 -20.51
C GLY A 99 1.04 15.82 -21.34
N LEU A 100 0.96 14.59 -20.85
CA LEU A 100 1.44 13.39 -21.56
C LEU A 100 0.56 13.04 -22.78
N GLY A 101 -0.75 13.28 -22.71
CA GLY A 101 -1.66 13.15 -23.85
C GLY A 101 -1.38 14.18 -24.95
N CYS A 102 -1.10 15.43 -24.58
CA CYS A 102 -0.65 16.46 -25.50
C CYS A 102 0.73 16.12 -26.07
N LEU A 103 1.66 15.61 -25.25
CA LEU A 103 3.00 15.25 -25.67
C LEU A 103 2.96 14.24 -26.83
N ILE A 104 2.23 13.14 -26.70
CA ILE A 104 2.10 12.16 -27.80
C ILE A 104 1.34 12.68 -29.02
N SER A 105 0.45 13.64 -28.82
CA SER A 105 -0.34 14.21 -29.92
C SER A 105 0.44 15.21 -30.75
N PHE A 106 1.38 15.94 -30.14
CA PHE A 106 2.04 17.10 -30.75
C PHE A 106 3.56 16.99 -30.92
N ALA A 107 4.28 16.33 -30.00
CA ALA A 107 5.75 16.42 -29.93
C ALA A 107 6.45 15.74 -31.12
N TRP A 108 5.94 14.60 -31.57
CA TRP A 108 6.52 13.84 -32.68
C TRP A 108 5.79 14.12 -33.99
N ALA A 109 5.81 15.37 -34.43
CA ALA A 109 5.22 15.77 -35.71
C ALA A 109 5.95 15.11 -36.90
N PRO A 110 5.24 14.66 -37.95
CA PRO A 110 5.88 14.20 -39.18
C PRO A 110 6.68 15.33 -39.83
N CYS A 111 7.88 15.05 -40.33
CA CYS A 111 8.65 16.02 -41.10
C CYS A 111 7.95 16.29 -42.45
N PRO A 112 7.75 17.55 -42.88
CA PRO A 112 7.04 17.88 -44.13
C PRO A 112 7.72 17.35 -45.39
N ASP A 113 9.04 17.21 -45.35
CA ASP A 113 9.86 16.69 -46.47
C ASP A 113 9.96 15.16 -46.45
N ASP A 114 9.38 14.51 -45.45
CA ASP A 114 9.30 13.06 -45.37
C ASP A 114 8.24 12.59 -46.38
N PRO A 115 8.57 11.70 -47.34
CA PRO A 115 7.62 11.13 -48.29
C PRO A 115 6.45 10.37 -47.62
N HIS A 116 6.47 10.26 -46.29
CA HIS A 116 5.52 9.53 -45.46
C HIS A 116 4.69 10.44 -44.55
N TRP A 117 4.53 11.72 -44.94
CA TRP A 117 3.56 12.65 -44.36
C TRP A 117 2.25 11.95 -44.04
N ASN A 118 1.96 11.81 -42.75
CA ASN A 118 0.68 11.29 -42.32
C ASN A 118 -0.31 12.47 -42.30
N PRO A 119 -1.30 12.52 -43.23
CA PRO A 119 -2.25 13.62 -43.29
C PRO A 119 -3.18 13.71 -42.07
N ARG A 120 -3.05 12.78 -41.10
CA ARG A 120 -3.86 12.71 -39.88
C ARG A 120 -3.15 13.28 -38.64
N TYR A 121 -2.19 14.19 -38.80
CA TYR A 121 -1.67 15.01 -37.70
C TYR A 121 -2.63 16.19 -37.41
N PRO A 122 -2.91 16.55 -36.14
CA PRO A 122 -2.45 15.92 -34.91
C PRO A 122 -3.05 14.53 -34.70
N TYR A 123 -2.29 13.63 -34.09
CA TYR A 123 -2.70 12.23 -33.94
C TYR A 123 -3.96 12.12 -33.07
N LYS A 124 -4.93 11.32 -33.54
CA LYS A 124 -6.17 11.07 -32.81
C LYS A 124 -5.94 10.14 -31.62
N PRO A 125 -6.63 10.35 -30.48
CA PRO A 125 -6.49 9.48 -29.32
C PRO A 125 -6.96 8.05 -29.62
N ASN A 126 -6.19 7.06 -29.20
CA ASN A 126 -6.57 5.65 -29.33
C ASN A 126 -7.31 5.17 -28.07
N VAL A 127 -8.63 5.45 -28.04
CA VAL A 127 -9.51 5.09 -26.91
C VAL A 127 -9.52 3.58 -26.66
N ARG A 128 -9.38 2.74 -27.70
CA ARG A 128 -9.33 1.28 -27.52
C ARG A 128 -8.10 0.86 -26.73
N ALA A 129 -6.92 1.34 -27.11
CA ALA A 129 -5.67 1.03 -26.41
C ALA A 129 -5.72 1.51 -24.95
N PHE A 130 -6.25 2.71 -24.73
CA PHE A 130 -6.49 3.28 -23.40
C PHE A 130 -7.39 2.38 -22.53
N LEU A 131 -8.56 1.99 -23.03
CA LEU A 131 -9.51 1.18 -22.27
C LEU A 131 -8.96 -0.21 -21.94
N VAL A 132 -8.22 -0.84 -22.87
CA VAL A 132 -7.60 -2.15 -22.60
C VAL A 132 -6.46 -2.02 -21.59
N GLY A 133 -5.66 -0.96 -21.64
CA GLY A 133 -4.64 -0.67 -20.62
C GLY A 133 -5.26 -0.47 -19.23
N ALA A 134 -6.34 0.30 -19.15
CA ALA A 134 -7.09 0.52 -17.91
C ALA A 134 -7.66 -0.79 -17.35
N ALA A 135 -8.26 -1.62 -18.19
CA ALA A 135 -8.81 -2.92 -17.81
C ALA A 135 -7.71 -3.88 -17.32
N GLY A 136 -6.56 -3.91 -18.01
CA GLY A 136 -5.40 -4.71 -17.61
C GLY A 136 -4.91 -4.36 -16.21
N TRP A 137 -4.84 -3.06 -15.89
CA TRP A 137 -4.48 -2.62 -14.53
C TRP A 137 -5.53 -3.03 -13.48
N ILE A 138 -6.83 -2.90 -13.78
CA ILE A 138 -7.90 -3.28 -12.84
C ILE A 138 -7.81 -4.77 -12.51
N VAL A 139 -7.58 -5.62 -13.52
CA VAL A 139 -7.40 -7.06 -13.32
C VAL A 139 -6.13 -7.31 -12.48
N ALA A 140 -5.02 -6.63 -12.79
CA ALA A 140 -3.79 -6.77 -12.01
C ALA A 140 -3.98 -6.37 -10.54
N TYR A 141 -4.71 -5.28 -10.29
CA TYR A 141 -5.05 -4.83 -8.95
C TYR A 141 -5.92 -5.85 -8.22
N ALA A 142 -6.96 -6.38 -8.87
CA ALA A 142 -7.85 -7.39 -8.31
C ALA A 142 -7.11 -8.69 -7.94
N CYS A 143 -6.04 -9.04 -8.66
CA CYS A 143 -5.22 -10.23 -8.37
C CYS A 143 -4.36 -10.08 -7.10
N ARG A 144 -4.09 -8.87 -6.60
CA ARG A 144 -3.19 -8.66 -5.44
C ARG A 144 -3.69 -9.36 -4.17
N GLY A 145 -4.97 -9.22 -3.85
CA GLY A 145 -5.59 -9.84 -2.68
C GLY A 145 -5.54 -11.37 -2.70
N PRO A 146 -6.03 -12.03 -3.78
CA PRO A 146 -5.89 -13.48 -3.96
C PRO A 146 -4.44 -13.97 -3.90
N LEU A 147 -3.50 -13.27 -4.52
CA LEU A 147 -2.08 -13.64 -4.47
C LEU A 147 -1.54 -13.58 -3.03
N TYR A 148 -1.85 -12.51 -2.30
CA TYR A 148 -1.47 -12.38 -0.89
C TYR A 148 -2.08 -13.51 -0.04
N PHE A 149 -3.36 -13.81 -0.25
CA PHE A 149 -4.05 -14.90 0.46
C PHE A 149 -3.40 -16.26 0.20
N ILE A 150 -3.05 -16.55 -1.05
CA ILE A 150 -2.38 -17.80 -1.44
C ILE A 150 -1.00 -17.89 -0.78
N VAL A 151 -0.20 -16.82 -0.85
CA VAL A 151 1.17 -16.80 -0.32
C VAL A 151 1.20 -16.91 1.21
N THR A 152 0.26 -16.28 1.89
CA THR A 152 0.15 -16.34 3.36
C THR A 152 -0.59 -17.59 3.86
N PHE A 153 -1.07 -18.45 2.94
CA PHE A 153 -1.84 -19.65 3.25
C PHE A 153 -3.07 -19.34 4.13
N GLY A 154 -3.80 -18.29 3.78
CA GLY A 154 -4.94 -17.79 4.55
C GLY A 154 -4.56 -17.18 5.90
N GLY A 155 -3.41 -16.48 5.97
CA GLY A 155 -2.94 -15.77 7.16
C GLY A 155 -2.24 -16.64 8.21
N ARG A 156 -2.14 -17.96 8.00
CA ARG A 156 -1.43 -18.87 8.91
C ARG A 156 0.08 -18.62 8.95
N TRP A 157 0.64 -18.06 7.87
CA TRP A 157 2.08 -17.81 7.70
C TRP A 157 2.33 -16.35 7.32
N ALA A 158 1.82 -15.42 8.13
CA ALA A 158 2.07 -13.99 7.97
C ALA A 158 3.44 -13.62 8.57
N SER A 159 4.52 -13.90 7.83
CA SER A 159 5.86 -13.45 8.13
C SER A 159 6.27 -12.31 7.19
N LEU A 160 7.29 -11.53 7.56
CA LEU A 160 7.89 -10.53 6.67
C LEU A 160 8.23 -11.13 5.30
N THR A 161 8.77 -12.35 5.28
CA THR A 161 9.15 -13.05 4.06
C THR A 161 7.95 -13.37 3.15
N SER A 162 6.79 -13.71 3.72
CA SER A 162 5.59 -13.98 2.92
C SER A 162 4.97 -12.70 2.38
N VAL A 163 5.04 -11.58 3.12
CA VAL A 163 4.64 -10.26 2.62
C VAL A 163 5.54 -9.83 1.45
N LEU A 164 6.86 -9.94 1.59
CA LEU A 164 7.81 -9.60 0.52
C LEU A 164 7.62 -10.48 -0.72
N LEU A 165 7.40 -11.77 -0.52
CA LEU A 165 7.12 -12.71 -1.63
C LEU A 165 5.79 -12.39 -2.32
N ALA A 166 4.75 -12.09 -1.55
CA ALA A 166 3.46 -11.69 -2.10
C ALA A 166 3.57 -10.39 -2.91
N SER A 167 4.32 -9.41 -2.41
CA SER A 167 4.63 -8.18 -3.14
C SER A 167 5.36 -8.46 -4.45
N PHE A 168 6.42 -9.27 -4.43
CA PHE A 168 7.15 -9.68 -5.63
C PHE A 168 6.24 -10.37 -6.67
N LEU A 169 5.42 -11.33 -6.23
CA LEU A 169 4.49 -12.04 -7.10
C LEU A 169 3.40 -11.12 -7.67
N SER A 170 2.93 -10.16 -6.87
CA SER A 170 1.95 -9.17 -7.31
C SER A 170 2.52 -8.23 -8.38
N VAL A 171 3.77 -7.79 -8.23
CA VAL A 171 4.49 -6.99 -9.23
C VAL A 171 4.74 -7.82 -10.49
N GLY A 172 5.18 -9.07 -10.34
CA GLY A 172 5.35 -9.98 -11.47
C GLY A 172 4.04 -10.19 -12.25
N ALA A 173 2.92 -10.44 -11.56
CA ALA A 173 1.60 -10.56 -12.18
C ALA A 173 1.19 -9.26 -12.90
N GLN A 174 1.52 -8.11 -12.32
CA GLN A 174 1.27 -6.81 -12.92
C GLN A 174 2.01 -6.63 -14.25
N GLU A 175 3.31 -6.95 -14.30
CA GLU A 175 4.11 -6.86 -15.53
C GLU A 175 3.69 -7.90 -16.57
N VAL A 176 3.33 -9.11 -16.15
CA VAL A 176 2.82 -10.16 -17.06
C VAL A 176 1.50 -9.73 -17.69
N LEU A 177 0.58 -9.13 -16.92
CA LEU A 177 -0.67 -8.60 -17.45
C LEU A 177 -0.42 -7.40 -18.36
N ARG A 178 0.54 -6.53 -18.04
CA ARG A 178 0.95 -5.43 -18.92
C ARG A 178 1.47 -5.96 -20.26
N PHE A 179 2.34 -6.97 -20.24
CA PHE A 179 2.79 -7.66 -21.44
C PHE A 179 1.60 -8.31 -22.20
N GLY A 180 0.70 -8.98 -21.49
CA GLY A 180 -0.50 -9.61 -22.05
C GLY A 180 -1.45 -8.64 -22.74
N VAL A 181 -1.59 -7.41 -22.23
CA VAL A 181 -2.35 -6.33 -22.88
C VAL A 181 -1.74 -5.97 -24.23
N LEU A 182 -0.41 -5.88 -24.31
CA LEU A 182 0.27 -5.60 -25.57
C LEU A 182 0.05 -6.73 -26.59
N MET A 183 0.12 -7.99 -26.13
CA MET A 183 -0.19 -9.16 -26.96
C MET A 183 -1.65 -9.14 -27.46
N LEU A 184 -2.60 -8.82 -26.58
CA LEU A 184 -4.03 -8.80 -26.90
C LEU A 184 -4.38 -7.72 -27.94
N LEU A 185 -3.69 -6.58 -27.89
CA LEU A 185 -3.82 -5.51 -28.88
C LEU A 185 -3.06 -5.81 -30.17
N ASN A 186 -2.25 -6.88 -30.19
CA ASN A 186 -1.46 -7.32 -31.33
C ASN A 186 -0.58 -6.19 -31.90
N ILE A 187 0.11 -5.47 -31.01
CA ILE A 187 0.95 -4.33 -31.39
C ILE A 187 2.24 -4.85 -32.06
N HIS A 188 2.44 -4.53 -33.32
CA HIS A 188 3.63 -4.93 -34.09
C HIS A 188 4.26 -3.69 -34.71
N LEU A 189 5.60 -3.67 -34.79
CA LEU A 189 6.32 -2.69 -35.62
C LEU A 189 5.86 -2.85 -37.06
N HIS A 190 5.52 -1.74 -37.71
CA HIS A 190 5.25 -1.79 -39.13
C HIS A 190 6.58 -1.73 -39.89
N ALA A 191 7.00 -2.86 -40.47
CA ALA A 191 8.20 -2.91 -41.31
C ALA A 191 8.01 -2.03 -42.54
N TRP A 192 8.69 -0.88 -42.57
CA TRP A 192 8.56 0.10 -43.63
C TRP A 192 9.43 -0.27 -44.85
N HIS A 193 8.86 -0.21 -46.06
CA HIS A 193 9.48 -0.64 -47.33
C HIS A 193 10.57 0.30 -47.89
N GLY A 194 11.17 1.17 -47.07
CA GLY A 194 12.16 2.18 -47.52
C GLY A 194 13.39 2.35 -46.63
N HIS A 195 13.40 1.77 -45.43
CA HIS A 195 14.62 1.64 -44.64
C HIS A 195 15.37 0.39 -45.12
N PRO A 196 16.72 0.36 -45.05
CA PRO A 196 17.46 -0.86 -45.33
C PRO A 196 16.85 -2.03 -44.55
N GLU A 197 16.51 -3.13 -45.22
CA GLU A 197 15.78 -4.31 -44.69
C GLU A 197 16.35 -4.90 -43.39
N TRP A 198 17.56 -4.49 -42.98
CA TRP A 198 18.32 -5.15 -41.94
C TRP A 198 18.12 -4.60 -40.52
N ILE A 199 17.40 -3.48 -40.30
CA ILE A 199 17.04 -3.07 -38.92
C ILE A 199 15.71 -2.31 -38.83
N PRO A 200 14.59 -2.96 -38.40
CA PRO A 200 13.41 -2.24 -37.94
C PRO A 200 13.71 -1.60 -36.58
N HIS A 201 14.26 -0.38 -36.62
CA HIS A 201 14.39 0.43 -35.42
C HIS A 201 13.03 0.99 -35.02
N PRO A 202 12.67 0.96 -33.73
CA PRO A 202 11.47 1.63 -33.25
C PRO A 202 11.63 3.14 -33.48
N VAL A 203 10.68 3.71 -34.21
CA VAL A 203 10.61 5.14 -34.50
C VAL A 203 9.35 5.71 -33.82
N PRO A 204 9.39 6.91 -33.22
CA PRO A 204 8.23 7.51 -32.53
C PRO A 204 7.03 7.72 -33.45
N GLN A 205 7.26 7.83 -34.76
CA GLN A 205 6.22 8.03 -35.76
C GLN A 205 5.44 6.73 -36.03
N ASP A 206 5.89 5.56 -35.56
CA ASP A 206 5.16 4.32 -35.71
C ASP A 206 3.84 4.35 -34.90
N ARG A 207 2.81 3.73 -35.46
CA ARG A 207 1.57 3.43 -34.75
C ARG A 207 1.82 2.59 -33.51
N ALA A 208 2.80 1.69 -33.52
CA ALA A 208 3.14 0.86 -32.37
C ALA A 208 3.48 1.72 -31.13
N PHE A 209 4.34 2.73 -31.27
CA PHE A 209 4.69 3.64 -30.18
C PHE A 209 3.47 4.36 -29.61
N ARG A 210 2.61 4.89 -30.49
CA ARG A 210 1.38 5.58 -30.06
C ARG A 210 0.41 4.64 -29.34
N ASP A 211 0.22 3.43 -29.85
CA ASP A 211 -0.69 2.46 -29.24
C ASP A 211 -0.17 2.03 -27.85
N VAL A 212 1.14 1.82 -27.69
CA VAL A 212 1.79 1.58 -26.39
C VAL A 212 1.61 2.77 -25.44
N TRP A 213 1.79 4.00 -25.93
CA TRP A 213 1.61 5.20 -25.13
C TRP A 213 0.18 5.31 -24.58
N TRP A 214 -0.83 5.04 -25.42
CA TRP A 214 -2.22 5.04 -25.00
C TRP A 214 -2.54 3.89 -24.03
N VAL A 215 -1.95 2.71 -24.18
CA VAL A 215 -2.01 1.64 -23.17
C VAL A 215 -1.47 2.14 -21.83
N ALA A 216 -0.29 2.75 -21.83
CA ALA A 216 0.33 3.29 -20.63
C ALA A 216 -0.54 4.38 -19.98
N MET A 217 -1.13 5.28 -20.78
CA MET A 217 -2.09 6.29 -20.32
C MET A 217 -3.31 5.68 -19.61
N GLY A 218 -3.88 4.62 -20.16
CA GLY A 218 -4.99 3.90 -19.53
C GLY A 218 -4.58 3.27 -18.21
N TRP A 219 -3.40 2.65 -18.20
CA TRP A 219 -2.82 2.01 -17.03
C TRP A 219 -2.60 3.01 -15.88
N MET A 220 -1.87 4.09 -16.15
CA MET A 220 -1.55 5.13 -15.16
C MET A 220 -2.79 5.93 -14.71
N THR A 221 -3.84 6.05 -15.54
CA THR A 221 -5.08 6.71 -15.14
C THR A 221 -5.82 5.91 -14.08
N SER A 222 -5.97 4.59 -14.29
CA SER A 222 -6.60 3.71 -13.29
C SER A 222 -5.80 3.69 -11.98
N GLU A 223 -4.48 3.61 -12.09
CA GLU A 223 -3.55 3.65 -10.96
C GLU A 223 -3.67 4.95 -10.14
N ALA A 224 -3.65 6.10 -10.82
CA ALA A 224 -3.80 7.40 -10.19
C ALA A 224 -5.18 7.58 -9.55
N THR A 225 -6.24 7.09 -10.20
CA THR A 225 -7.61 7.21 -9.70
C THR A 225 -7.76 6.48 -8.36
N LEU A 226 -7.37 5.21 -8.29
CA LEU A 226 -7.49 4.45 -7.05
C LEU A 226 -6.55 5.01 -5.96
N SER A 227 -5.34 5.40 -6.35
CA SER A 227 -4.37 6.03 -5.44
C SER A 227 -4.90 7.29 -4.77
N VAL A 228 -5.63 8.13 -5.52
CA VAL A 228 -6.27 9.33 -5.00
C VAL A 228 -7.40 8.95 -4.03
N PHE A 229 -8.26 7.97 -4.40
CA PHE A 229 -9.33 7.51 -3.51
C PHE A 229 -8.79 6.96 -2.20
N GLN A 230 -7.76 6.12 -2.26
CA GLN A 230 -7.07 5.59 -1.07
C GLN A 230 -6.47 6.72 -0.23
N GLY A 231 -5.90 7.75 -0.86
CA GLY A 231 -5.37 8.91 -0.13
C GLY A 231 -6.44 9.70 0.63
N TYR A 232 -7.63 9.87 0.05
CA TYR A 232 -8.75 10.50 0.75
C TYR A 232 -9.28 9.65 1.91
N ASP A 233 -9.36 8.33 1.71
CA ASP A 233 -9.78 7.38 2.74
C ASP A 233 -8.82 7.42 3.93
N GLN A 234 -7.51 7.36 3.67
CA GLN A 234 -6.45 7.50 4.67
C GLN A 234 -6.49 8.85 5.40
N LEU A 235 -6.84 9.94 4.71
CA LEU A 235 -6.98 11.26 5.33
C LEU A 235 -8.25 11.35 6.20
N SER A 236 -9.31 10.63 5.84
CA SER A 236 -10.57 10.65 6.59
C SER A 236 -10.44 10.05 7.99
N LEU A 237 -9.48 9.14 8.21
CA LEU A 237 -9.13 8.58 9.52
C LEU A 237 -8.70 9.64 10.55
N TYR A 238 -8.31 10.85 10.09
CA TYR A 238 -7.90 11.94 10.97
C TYR A 238 -9.04 12.91 11.29
N LYS A 239 -10.22 12.76 10.66
CA LYS A 239 -11.34 13.70 10.82
C LYS A 239 -11.75 13.86 12.30
N GLU A 240 -11.87 12.75 13.02
CA GLU A 240 -12.28 12.75 14.43
C GLU A 240 -11.26 13.47 15.34
N LEU A 241 -9.96 13.34 15.04
CA LEU A 241 -8.91 14.04 15.79
C LEU A 241 -8.97 15.56 15.61
N PHE A 242 -9.25 16.04 14.39
CA PHE A 242 -9.42 17.46 14.13
C PHE A 242 -10.67 18.00 14.84
N GLU A 243 -11.78 17.26 14.82
CA GLU A 243 -13.02 17.65 15.50
C GLU A 243 -12.84 17.70 17.02
N ALA A 244 -12.16 16.72 17.62
CA ALA A 244 -11.86 16.71 19.05
C ALA A 244 -10.99 17.92 19.46
N ARG A 245 -9.93 18.20 18.70
CA ARG A 245 -9.05 19.35 18.95
C ARG A 245 -9.82 20.67 18.84
N ASP A 246 -10.63 20.84 17.80
CA ASP A 246 -11.39 22.08 17.60
C ASP A 246 -12.42 22.28 18.75
N GLN A 247 -13.06 21.21 19.24
CA GLN A 247 -13.93 21.24 20.42
C GLN A 247 -13.19 21.64 21.71
N ASP A 248 -11.99 21.10 21.93
CA ASP A 248 -11.19 21.44 23.11
C ASP A 248 -10.72 22.90 23.06
N GLU A 249 -10.36 23.41 21.88
CA GLU A 249 -10.03 24.82 21.69
C GLU A 249 -11.23 25.74 21.98
N GLU A 250 -12.44 25.36 21.57
CA GLU A 250 -13.68 26.08 21.89
C GLU A 250 -14.01 26.03 23.40
N ARG A 251 -13.79 24.89 24.06
CA ARG A 251 -13.94 24.75 25.52
C ARG A 251 -12.96 25.65 26.27
N LEU A 252 -11.70 25.71 25.83
CA LEU A 252 -10.70 26.60 26.42
C LEU A 252 -11.05 28.08 26.20
N LYS A 253 -11.52 28.46 25.01
CA LYS A 253 -11.99 29.82 24.72
C LYS A 253 -13.19 30.22 25.57
N SER A 254 -14.17 29.33 25.73
CA SER A 254 -15.36 29.60 26.55
C SER A 254 -15.05 29.68 28.04
N ASN A 255 -14.16 28.82 28.55
CA ASN A 255 -13.69 28.89 29.94
C ASN A 255 -12.91 30.19 30.21
N ASN A 256 -12.08 30.65 29.27
CA ASN A 256 -11.37 31.92 29.40
C ASN A 256 -12.31 33.14 29.32
N ALA A 257 -13.34 33.09 28.46
CA ALA A 257 -14.35 34.15 28.37
C ALA A 257 -15.18 34.25 29.66
N ASN A 258 -15.52 33.11 30.26
CA ASN A 258 -16.27 33.04 31.53
C ASN A 258 -15.37 33.32 32.76
N GLY A 259 -14.07 33.05 32.67
CA GLY A 259 -13.07 33.30 33.70
C GLY A 259 -12.81 34.79 33.99
N LEU A 260 -13.15 35.69 33.05
CA LEU A 260 -13.09 37.13 33.27
C LEU A 260 -14.26 37.69 34.11
N HIS A 261 -15.22 36.84 34.51
CA HIS A 261 -16.40 37.25 35.29
C HIS A 261 -16.51 36.65 36.70
N TYR A 262 -15.50 35.92 37.18
CA TYR A 262 -15.50 35.38 38.55
C TYR A 262 -14.68 36.25 39.52
N GLY A 263 -15.23 37.43 39.81
CA GLY A 263 -14.91 38.21 40.99
C GLY A 263 -16.16 38.43 41.83
N SER A 264 -16.65 37.39 42.55
CA SER A 264 -17.37 37.52 43.83
C SER A 264 -17.94 36.16 44.33
N VAL A 265 -17.28 35.60 45.35
CA VAL A 265 -17.83 34.98 46.58
C VAL A 265 -19.14 34.17 46.51
N ALA A 266 -19.06 32.86 46.81
CA ALA A 266 -19.61 32.26 48.05
C ALA A 266 -19.37 30.72 48.12
N PRO A 267 -18.96 30.17 49.28
CA PRO A 267 -18.83 28.72 49.47
C PRO A 267 -20.19 28.10 49.78
N ARG A 268 -20.66 27.17 48.94
CA ARG A 268 -21.89 26.40 49.19
C ARG A 268 -21.50 25.01 49.71
N SER A 269 -21.76 24.81 51.00
CA SER A 269 -21.70 23.54 51.71
C SER A 269 -22.59 22.46 51.06
N VAL A 270 -22.01 21.29 50.78
CA VAL A 270 -22.71 20.08 50.35
C VAL A 270 -23.00 19.21 51.58
N PRO A 271 -24.28 18.86 51.88
CA PRO A 271 -24.59 17.85 52.87
C PRO A 271 -24.46 16.44 52.30
N LEU A 272 -23.78 15.61 53.07
CA LEU A 272 -23.69 14.16 53.01
C LEU A 272 -25.08 13.51 53.13
N GLY A 273 -25.43 12.63 52.19
CA GLY A 273 -26.65 11.80 52.20
C GLY A 273 -26.35 10.40 51.67
N THR A 274 -26.79 9.40 52.42
CA THR A 274 -26.42 7.98 52.44
C THR A 274 -26.93 7.12 51.28
N PRO A 275 -26.36 5.90 51.10
CA PRO A 275 -26.72 4.94 50.06
C PRO A 275 -27.83 3.98 50.53
N ASP A 276 -28.76 3.64 49.64
CA ASP A 276 -29.45 2.34 49.56
C ASP A 276 -30.45 2.39 48.41
N ASP A 277 -30.33 1.50 47.43
CA ASP A 277 -31.38 0.51 47.15
C ASP A 277 -31.00 -0.43 46.00
N ASP A 278 -30.98 -1.70 46.36
CA ASP A 278 -30.92 -2.89 45.52
C ASP A 278 -32.01 -2.88 44.44
N VAL A 279 -31.60 -2.82 43.17
CA VAL A 279 -32.45 -3.25 42.05
C VAL A 279 -31.72 -4.32 41.26
N LYS A 280 -32.18 -5.56 41.47
CA LYS A 280 -31.97 -6.76 40.64
C LYS A 280 -32.00 -6.41 39.15
N ARG A 281 -30.82 -6.30 38.54
CA ARG A 281 -30.66 -6.18 37.09
C ARG A 281 -30.70 -7.59 36.49
N GLY A 282 -31.89 -8.00 36.04
CA GLY A 282 -32.01 -9.11 35.11
C GLY A 282 -31.24 -8.77 33.85
N THR A 283 -30.24 -9.57 33.52
CA THR A 283 -29.44 -9.51 32.29
C THR A 283 -30.34 -9.81 31.09
N THR A 284 -31.10 -8.80 30.68
CA THR A 284 -31.64 -8.71 29.33
C THR A 284 -30.61 -7.88 28.56
N VAL A 285 -29.83 -8.55 27.72
CA VAL A 285 -28.92 -7.89 26.78
C VAL A 285 -29.78 -6.96 25.94
N SER A 286 -29.67 -5.67 26.21
CA SER A 286 -30.44 -4.65 25.50
C SER A 286 -29.81 -4.48 24.12
N PRO A 287 -30.59 -4.26 23.05
CA PRO A 287 -30.06 -3.92 21.71
C PRO A 287 -29.16 -2.67 21.70
N GLN A 288 -29.15 -1.91 22.79
CA GLN A 288 -28.34 -0.72 23.00
C GLN A 288 -26.88 -1.06 23.36
N ASP A 289 -26.62 -2.23 23.95
CA ASP A 289 -25.25 -2.68 24.25
C ASP A 289 -24.55 -3.16 22.97
N THR A 290 -25.28 -3.75 22.01
CA THR A 290 -24.71 -4.17 20.72
C THR A 290 -24.25 -3.00 19.86
N SER A 291 -24.97 -1.88 19.88
CA SER A 291 -24.56 -0.68 19.13
C SER A 291 -23.30 -0.03 19.72
N SER A 292 -23.14 -0.01 21.05
CA SER A 292 -21.93 0.55 21.66
C SER A 292 -20.70 -0.31 21.38
N TYR A 293 -20.83 -1.64 21.37
CA TYR A 293 -19.72 -2.53 21.01
C TYR A 293 -19.30 -2.39 19.54
N GLU A 294 -20.25 -2.20 18.62
CA GLU A 294 -19.94 -1.95 17.21
C GLU A 294 -19.22 -0.61 17.01
N GLU A 295 -19.64 0.43 17.73
CA GLU A 295 -18.97 1.74 17.73
C GLU A 295 -17.56 1.68 18.32
N GLU A 296 -17.38 1.02 19.48
CA GLU A 296 -16.06 0.79 20.08
C GLU A 296 -15.14 -0.03 19.16
N LEU A 297 -15.68 -1.08 18.52
CA LEU A 297 -14.93 -1.88 17.56
C LEU A 297 -14.52 -1.03 16.35
N ALA A 298 -15.43 -0.22 15.81
CA ALA A 298 -15.13 0.66 14.68
C ALA A 298 -14.05 1.68 15.04
N GLN A 299 -14.12 2.29 16.22
CA GLN A 299 -13.09 3.21 16.72
C GLN A 299 -11.74 2.50 16.88
N SER A 300 -11.72 1.27 17.41
CA SER A 300 -10.49 0.49 17.56
C SER A 300 -9.84 0.14 16.21
N ILE A 301 -10.66 -0.13 15.18
CA ILE A 301 -10.17 -0.38 13.82
C ILE A 301 -9.57 0.89 13.22
N GLN A 302 -10.26 2.03 13.35
CA GLN A 302 -9.74 3.31 12.87
C GLN A 302 -8.42 3.71 13.55
N PHE A 303 -8.33 3.50 14.87
CA PHE A 303 -7.10 3.77 15.62
C PHE A 303 -5.95 2.90 15.12
N ARG A 304 -6.18 1.59 14.97
CA ARG A 304 -5.18 0.65 14.45
C ARG A 304 -4.75 0.99 13.04
N ASP A 305 -5.70 1.36 12.18
CA ASP A 305 -5.42 1.69 10.77
C ASP A 305 -4.64 3.02 10.67
N ARG A 306 -4.90 3.98 11.57
CA ARG A 306 -4.10 5.21 11.72
C ARG A 306 -2.68 4.92 12.19
N GLU A 307 -2.53 4.13 13.25
CA GLU A 307 -1.22 3.73 13.79
C GLU A 307 -0.38 3.01 12.73
N ALA A 308 -1.00 2.12 11.94
CA ALA A 308 -0.35 1.44 10.84
C ALA A 308 0.16 2.43 9.76
N LEU A 309 -0.60 3.49 9.45
CA LEU A 309 -0.16 4.53 8.51
C LEU A 309 1.00 5.35 9.08
N GLU A 310 0.92 5.73 10.34
CA GLU A 310 1.97 6.50 11.03
C GLU A 310 3.26 5.70 11.13
N LEU A 311 3.18 4.38 11.36
CA LEU A 311 4.34 3.48 11.32
C LEU A 311 4.98 3.41 9.93
N VAL A 312 4.18 3.44 8.86
CA VAL A 312 4.68 3.37 7.49
C VAL A 312 5.36 4.68 7.09
N TYR A 313 4.70 5.82 7.31
CA TYR A 313 5.22 7.13 6.90
C TYR A 313 6.21 7.74 7.89
N GLY A 314 6.24 7.25 9.13
CA GLY A 314 7.01 7.81 10.25
C GLY A 314 6.44 9.11 10.82
N VAL A 315 5.38 9.65 10.21
CA VAL A 315 4.70 10.90 10.62
C VAL A 315 3.19 10.81 10.31
N PRO A 316 2.35 11.55 11.06
CA PRO A 316 0.93 11.69 10.75
C PRO A 316 0.72 12.20 9.32
N LEU A 317 -0.20 11.59 8.59
CA LEU A 317 -0.49 11.95 7.20
C LEU A 317 -0.81 13.45 7.01
N PRO A 318 -1.58 14.12 7.90
CA PRO A 318 -1.85 15.57 7.77
C PRO A 318 -0.61 16.45 7.88
N ASN A 319 0.48 15.94 8.49
CA ASN A 319 1.74 16.67 8.63
C ASN A 319 2.59 16.61 7.35
N ILE A 320 2.28 15.68 6.44
CA ILE A 320 3.00 15.54 5.18
C ILE A 320 2.58 16.67 4.25
N PRO A 321 3.52 17.50 3.78
CA PRO A 321 3.18 18.57 2.86
C PRO A 321 2.58 18.02 1.57
N VAL A 322 1.46 18.59 1.13
CA VAL A 322 0.71 18.12 -0.05
C VAL A 322 1.56 18.05 -1.33
N PHE A 323 2.57 18.92 -1.45
CA PHE A 323 3.47 18.90 -2.59
C PHE A 323 4.24 17.56 -2.71
N ILE A 324 4.55 16.89 -1.59
CA ILE A 324 5.18 15.56 -1.60
C ILE A 324 4.21 14.52 -2.11
N SER A 325 2.95 14.54 -1.65
CA SER A 325 1.92 13.65 -2.18
C SER A 325 1.72 13.86 -3.68
N CYS A 326 1.72 15.11 -4.16
CA CYS A 326 1.67 15.42 -5.59
C CYS A 326 2.89 14.82 -6.32
N LEU A 327 4.10 15.03 -5.78
CA LEU A 327 5.35 14.53 -6.36
C LEU A 327 5.34 13.00 -6.49
N GLN A 328 4.86 12.29 -5.47
CA GLN A 328 4.72 10.83 -5.47
C GLN A 328 3.75 10.34 -6.54
N ARG A 329 2.67 11.09 -6.82
CA ARG A 329 1.75 10.75 -7.91
C ARG A 329 2.37 10.98 -9.28
N VAL A 330 3.10 12.07 -9.47
CA VAL A 330 3.84 12.33 -10.71
C VAL A 330 4.90 11.26 -10.95
N ASP A 331 5.66 10.91 -9.92
CA ASP A 331 6.64 9.82 -9.92
C ASP A 331 6.01 8.50 -10.39
N ALA A 332 4.96 8.04 -9.73
CA ALA A 332 4.29 6.79 -10.08
C ALA A 332 3.78 6.80 -11.54
N GLN A 333 3.22 7.91 -12.02
CA GLN A 333 2.76 8.06 -13.39
C GLN A 333 3.90 7.98 -14.41
N ILE A 334 5.01 8.69 -14.17
CA ILE A 334 6.19 8.70 -15.04
C ILE A 334 6.84 7.30 -15.05
N LEU A 335 6.97 6.67 -13.89
CA LEU A 335 7.52 5.32 -13.77
C LEU A 335 6.65 4.31 -14.52
N SER A 336 5.33 4.35 -14.33
CA SER A 336 4.37 3.43 -14.97
C SER A 336 4.43 3.55 -16.50
N LEU A 337 4.59 4.77 -17.02
CA LEU A 337 4.82 5.03 -18.45
C LEU A 337 6.17 4.47 -18.91
N GLY A 338 7.25 4.76 -18.20
CA GLY A 338 8.60 4.27 -18.52
C GLY A 338 8.69 2.74 -18.54
N LEU A 339 8.14 2.06 -17.52
CA LEU A 339 8.08 0.60 -17.47
C LEU A 339 7.26 0.03 -18.63
N THR A 340 6.14 0.66 -18.98
CA THR A 340 5.34 0.22 -20.15
C THR A 340 6.12 0.34 -21.46
N LEU A 341 6.88 1.43 -21.63
CA LEU A 341 7.78 1.58 -22.79
C LEU A 341 8.86 0.50 -22.82
N LEU A 342 9.47 0.16 -21.68
CA LEU A 342 10.49 -0.91 -21.60
C LEU A 342 9.91 -2.31 -21.88
N VAL A 343 8.77 -2.65 -21.28
CA VAL A 343 8.08 -3.93 -21.53
C VAL A 343 7.69 -4.04 -23.00
N SER A 344 7.22 -2.94 -23.60
CA SER A 344 6.83 -2.94 -25.00
C SER A 344 8.01 -3.15 -25.95
N ILE A 345 9.21 -2.63 -25.66
CA ILE A 345 10.42 -2.94 -26.43
C ILE A 345 10.70 -4.44 -26.42
N ALA A 346 10.60 -5.08 -25.24
CA ALA A 346 10.81 -6.53 -25.12
C ALA A 346 9.78 -7.33 -25.95
N TYR A 347 8.55 -6.84 -26.05
CA TYR A 347 7.52 -7.45 -26.87
C TYR A 347 7.79 -7.26 -28.36
N VAL A 348 8.00 -6.01 -28.78
CA VAL A 348 7.95 -5.56 -30.17
C VAL A 348 9.24 -5.85 -30.94
N SER A 349 10.38 -6.02 -30.25
CA SER A 349 11.67 -6.38 -30.86
C SER A 349 11.73 -7.86 -31.32
N THR A 350 10.96 -8.23 -32.34
CA THR A 350 10.85 -9.60 -32.86
C THR A 350 12.16 -10.18 -33.38
N ASP A 351 13.07 -9.32 -33.82
CA ASP A 351 14.37 -9.74 -34.39
C ASP A 351 15.37 -10.16 -33.31
N ARG A 352 15.08 -9.85 -32.04
CA ARG A 352 15.92 -10.29 -30.93
C ARG A 352 15.55 -11.72 -30.54
N PRO A 353 16.55 -12.58 -30.24
CA PRO A 353 16.28 -13.92 -29.72
C PRO A 353 15.43 -13.85 -28.46
N LEU A 354 14.60 -14.88 -28.26
CA LEU A 354 13.67 -14.98 -27.13
C LEU A 354 14.37 -14.78 -25.78
N GLU A 355 15.61 -15.26 -25.66
CA GLU A 355 16.45 -15.12 -24.45
C GLU A 355 16.70 -13.65 -24.09
N ILE A 356 17.02 -12.81 -25.07
CA ILE A 356 17.26 -11.37 -24.83
C ILE A 356 15.96 -10.66 -24.44
N ARG A 357 14.85 -11.02 -25.08
CA ARG A 357 13.52 -10.47 -24.76
C ARG A 357 13.10 -10.84 -23.34
N ALA A 358 13.29 -12.10 -22.96
CA ALA A 358 13.03 -12.60 -21.62
C ALA A 358 13.95 -11.93 -20.58
N LEU A 359 15.20 -11.67 -20.92
CA LEU A 359 16.14 -10.93 -20.07
C LEU A 359 15.67 -9.49 -19.83
N ILE A 360 15.27 -8.76 -20.88
CA ILE A 360 14.76 -7.39 -20.74
C ILE A 360 13.50 -7.37 -19.86
N PHE A 361 12.55 -8.27 -20.12
CA PHE A 361 11.34 -8.39 -19.30
C PHE A 361 11.67 -8.74 -17.84
N GLY A 362 12.56 -9.71 -17.62
CA GLY A 362 13.02 -10.09 -16.29
C GLY A 362 13.71 -8.94 -15.54
N LEU A 363 14.50 -8.12 -16.23
CA LEU A 363 15.12 -6.92 -15.67
C LEU A 363 14.06 -5.89 -15.26
N VAL A 364 13.03 -5.68 -16.07
CA VAL A 364 11.92 -4.78 -15.73
C VAL A 364 11.16 -5.27 -14.49
N VAL A 365 10.82 -6.56 -14.41
CA VAL A 365 10.18 -7.16 -13.22
C VAL A 365 11.07 -7.00 -11.99
N LEU A 366 12.37 -7.27 -12.13
CA LEU A 366 13.35 -7.13 -11.06
C LEU A 366 13.45 -5.68 -10.59
N LEU A 367 13.57 -4.71 -11.51
CA LEU A 367 13.66 -3.29 -11.22
C LEU A 367 12.42 -2.81 -10.45
N HIS A 368 11.22 -3.13 -10.95
CA HIS A 368 9.97 -2.72 -10.30
C HIS A 368 9.79 -3.38 -8.91
N SER A 369 10.22 -4.65 -8.78
CA SER A 369 10.17 -5.36 -7.50
C SER A 369 11.15 -4.77 -6.48
N LEU A 370 12.39 -4.51 -6.91
CA LEU A 370 13.39 -3.87 -6.06
C LEU A 370 12.94 -2.49 -5.62
N LEU A 371 12.36 -1.70 -6.53
CA LEU A 371 11.83 -0.38 -6.18
C LEU A 371 10.72 -0.49 -5.16
N THR A 372 9.77 -1.41 -5.33
CA THR A 372 8.68 -1.65 -4.36
C THR A 372 9.22 -2.02 -2.97
N VAL A 373 10.20 -2.93 -2.90
CA VAL A 373 10.81 -3.36 -1.62
C VAL A 373 11.62 -2.24 -0.98
N VAL A 374 12.46 -1.55 -1.76
CA VAL A 374 13.24 -0.40 -1.28
C VAL A 374 12.31 0.68 -0.76
N TRP A 375 11.21 0.96 -1.44
CA TRP A 375 10.24 1.95 -0.99
C TRP A 375 9.63 1.54 0.36
N ALA A 376 9.22 0.28 0.51
CA ALA A 376 8.67 -0.23 1.77
C ALA A 376 9.65 -0.16 2.95
N GLU A 377 10.94 -0.45 2.72
CA GLU A 377 11.96 -0.46 3.78
C GLU A 377 12.55 0.93 4.09
N LEU A 378 12.69 1.79 3.08
CA LEU A 378 13.40 3.06 3.19
C LEU A 378 12.49 4.18 3.71
N LEU A 379 11.19 4.10 3.44
CA LEU A 379 10.19 5.08 3.88
C LEU A 379 10.22 5.32 5.41
N PRO A 380 10.13 4.29 6.28
CA PRO A 380 10.15 4.50 7.73
C PRO A 380 11.53 4.93 8.26
N ARG A 381 12.62 4.64 7.55
CA ARG A 381 13.99 4.88 8.05
C ARG A 381 14.57 6.23 7.67
N VAL A 382 14.30 6.69 6.45
CA VAL A 382 14.93 7.88 5.84
C VAL A 382 13.96 9.04 5.75
N GLY A 383 12.65 8.76 5.82
CA GLY A 383 11.58 9.74 5.75
C GLY A 383 11.12 9.99 4.32
N ILE A 384 9.87 10.43 4.21
CA ILE A 384 9.13 10.53 2.95
C ILE A 384 9.76 11.47 1.92
N HIS A 385 10.40 12.57 2.35
CA HIS A 385 10.95 13.58 1.45
C HIS A 385 12.07 13.02 0.56
N ILE A 386 13.10 12.44 1.19
CA ILE A 386 14.28 11.93 0.48
C ILE A 386 13.86 10.78 -0.44
N VAL A 387 13.00 9.88 0.05
CA VAL A 387 12.49 8.74 -0.72
C VAL A 387 11.72 9.23 -1.96
N SER A 388 10.90 10.26 -1.83
CA SER A 388 10.10 10.80 -2.96
C SER A 388 10.96 11.49 -4.03
N TYR A 389 12.04 12.18 -3.65
CA TYR A 389 12.95 12.77 -4.64
C TYR A 389 13.80 11.70 -5.32
N ALA A 390 14.25 10.69 -4.57
CA ALA A 390 15.03 9.59 -5.14
C ALA A 390 14.19 8.74 -6.10
N SER A 391 12.93 8.43 -5.75
CA SER A 391 12.03 7.68 -6.61
C SER A 391 11.72 8.44 -7.91
N LEU A 392 11.51 9.76 -7.83
CA LEU A 392 11.34 10.61 -9.01
C LEU A 392 12.53 10.53 -9.98
N LEU A 393 13.77 10.54 -9.48
CA LEU A 393 14.96 10.42 -10.33
C LEU A 393 15.01 9.05 -11.04
N VAL A 394 14.65 7.98 -10.33
CA VAL A 394 14.56 6.63 -10.91
C VAL A 394 13.44 6.56 -11.96
N ALA A 395 12.29 7.17 -11.68
CA ALA A 395 11.16 7.24 -12.62
C ALA A 395 11.54 8.00 -13.89
N LEU A 396 12.16 9.17 -13.77
CA LEU A 396 12.66 9.95 -14.91
C LEU A 396 13.70 9.17 -15.71
N GLY A 397 14.66 8.52 -15.05
CA GLY A 397 15.65 7.67 -15.71
C GLY A 397 15.01 6.51 -16.49
N THR A 398 13.99 5.87 -15.89
CA THR A 398 13.24 4.78 -16.53
C THR A 398 12.43 5.30 -17.72
N PHE A 399 11.80 6.47 -17.59
CA PHE A 399 11.02 7.12 -18.65
C PHE A 399 11.90 7.53 -19.84
N PHE A 400 12.99 8.26 -19.60
CA PHE A 400 13.92 8.66 -20.66
C PHE A 400 14.65 7.45 -21.26
N GLY A 401 14.99 6.44 -20.47
CA GLY A 401 15.53 5.18 -20.98
C GLY A 401 14.54 4.47 -21.91
N GLY A 402 13.26 4.46 -21.55
CA GLY A 402 12.18 3.97 -22.41
C GLY A 402 12.07 4.78 -23.70
N LEU A 403 12.03 6.10 -23.62
CA LEU A 403 11.99 6.99 -24.80
C LEU A 403 13.19 6.79 -25.72
N ALA A 404 14.41 6.69 -25.16
CA ALA A 404 15.64 6.48 -25.92
C ALA A 404 15.59 5.17 -26.70
N LEU A 405 15.12 4.09 -26.07
CA LEU A 405 14.96 2.79 -26.73
C LEU A 405 13.93 2.80 -27.86
N TRP A 406 12.98 3.75 -27.82
CA TRP A 406 11.98 3.99 -28.87
C TRP A 406 12.42 5.03 -29.91
N GLY A 407 13.68 5.49 -29.87
CA GLY A 407 14.20 6.50 -30.80
C GLY A 407 13.57 7.89 -30.64
N ALA A 408 12.91 8.15 -29.50
CA ALA A 408 12.15 9.38 -29.27
C ALA A 408 12.98 10.61 -28.87
N LEU A 409 14.26 10.40 -28.61
CA LEU A 409 15.22 11.44 -28.22
C LEU A 409 16.23 11.77 -29.34
N GLU A 410 16.15 11.06 -30.47
CA GLU A 410 16.90 11.34 -31.71
C GLU A 410 16.11 12.35 -32.56
#